data_AF-A0A2E8D4Q0-F1
#
_entry.id   AF-A0A2E8D4Q0-F1
#
_cell.length_a   1.000
_cell.length_b   1.000
_cell.length_c   1.000
_cell.angle_alpha   90.00
_cell.angle_beta   90.00
_cell.angle_gamma   90.00
#
_symmetry.space_group_name_H-M   'P 1'
#
loop_
_entity.id
_entity.type
_entity.pdbx_description
1 polymer ?
#
loop_
_entity_poly.entity_id
_entity_poly.type
_entity_poly.pdbx_seq_one_letter_code
_entity_poly.pdbx_strand_id
1 'polypeptide(L)'
;MEHPSICPIFDIGEVDGHDYIAMAYVAGAMLGEAIALGPMDVREAFQIVRDAATALEECHLNGIVHRDLKPSNIVINQRGTPVVMDFGLASMEDATRLTSNDQVLGTLSYMPPEQLSGQVDELGPRSDIYSIGVTLYQAITARPPFPGKHLMEIYDRIQSELPPPPSSIVPSIDEEVDAICLKAIAKVPEDRYRSMAEFAEALDGFLSR
;
A
#
# COMPACT_ATOMS: atom_id res chain seq x y z
N MET A 1 19.11 7.77 -3.20
CA MET A 1 18.49 6.80 -4.11
C MET A 1 17.78 7.60 -5.19
N GLU A 2 18.09 7.36 -6.46
CA GLU A 2 17.39 8.00 -7.59
C GLU A 2 16.65 6.91 -8.35
N HIS A 3 15.32 6.86 -8.21
CA HIS A 3 14.46 5.96 -8.96
C HIS A 3 13.24 6.74 -9.46
N PRO A 4 12.80 6.60 -10.72
CA PRO A 4 11.72 7.41 -11.30
C PRO A 4 10.37 7.27 -10.57
N SER A 5 10.17 6.15 -9.86
CA SER A 5 8.97 5.85 -9.10
C SER A 5 9.12 6.03 -7.58
N ILE A 6 10.22 6.64 -7.12
CA ILE A 6 10.40 7.05 -5.71
C ILE A 6 10.55 8.56 -5.67
N CYS A 7 9.78 9.25 -4.83
CA CYS A 7 9.86 10.69 -4.69
C CYS A 7 11.22 11.10 -4.06
N PRO A 8 12.03 11.93 -4.73
CA PRO A 8 13.25 12.44 -4.13
C PRO A 8 12.95 13.32 -2.91
N ILE A 9 13.58 13.00 -1.78
CA ILE A 9 13.60 13.85 -0.58
C ILE A 9 14.86 14.72 -0.66
N PHE A 10 14.69 16.04 -0.56
CA PHE A 10 15.76 17.02 -0.61
C PHE A 10 16.29 17.35 0.79
N ASP A 11 15.41 17.46 1.78
CA ASP A 11 15.78 17.85 3.14
C ASP A 11 14.75 17.36 4.17
N ILE A 12 15.21 17.10 5.40
CA ILE A 12 14.37 16.78 6.56
C ILE A 12 14.93 17.57 7.73
N GLY A 13 14.07 18.29 8.44
CA GLY A 13 14.49 19.09 9.58
C GLY A 13 13.35 19.53 10.47
N GLU A 14 13.63 20.47 11.37
CA GLU A 14 12.67 21.06 12.30
C GLU A 14 12.72 22.57 12.17
N VAL A 15 11.55 23.22 12.13
CA VAL A 15 11.42 24.68 12.21
C VAL A 15 10.38 25.01 13.27
N ASP A 16 10.78 25.78 14.28
CA ASP A 16 9.93 26.21 15.40
C ASP A 16 9.17 25.05 16.08
N GLY A 17 9.85 23.92 16.32
CA GLY A 17 9.23 22.73 16.94
C GLY A 17 8.33 21.92 16.01
N HIS A 18 8.32 22.21 14.71
CA HIS A 18 7.55 21.47 13.71
C HIS A 18 8.51 20.79 12.74
N ASP A 19 8.39 19.47 12.63
CA ASP A 19 9.12 18.69 11.63
C ASP A 19 8.66 19.07 10.22
N TYR A 20 9.61 19.20 9.29
CA TYR A 20 9.35 19.41 7.87
C TYR A 20 10.12 18.41 7.02
N ILE A 21 9.56 18.13 5.84
CA ILE A 21 10.19 17.35 4.79
C ILE A 21 10.08 18.16 3.50
N ALA A 22 11.21 18.47 2.88
CA ALA A 22 11.25 19.05 1.56
C ALA A 22 11.49 17.92 0.54
N MET A 23 10.58 17.78 -0.42
CA MET A 23 10.63 16.73 -1.44
C MET A 23 10.31 17.28 -2.83
N ALA A 24 10.57 16.49 -3.87
CA ALA A 24 10.22 16.87 -5.23
C ALA A 24 8.71 17.03 -5.40
N TYR A 25 8.30 18.07 -6.12
CA TYR A 25 6.91 18.21 -6.54
C TYR A 25 6.62 17.25 -7.71
N VAL A 26 5.73 16.27 -7.48
CA VAL A 26 5.29 15.33 -8.51
C VAL A 26 3.95 15.81 -9.07
N ALA A 27 3.96 16.34 -10.30
CA ALA A 27 2.73 16.72 -10.98
C ALA A 27 1.95 15.49 -11.43
N GLY A 28 0.69 15.37 -11.01
CA GLY A 28 -0.14 14.18 -11.25
C GLY A 28 -1.41 14.18 -10.41
N ALA A 29 -2.09 13.03 -10.38
CA ALA A 29 -3.22 12.77 -9.50
C ALA A 29 -2.81 11.72 -8.45
N MET A 30 -3.39 11.81 -7.24
CA MET A 30 -3.19 10.75 -6.24
C MET A 30 -3.90 9.48 -6.71
N LEU A 31 -3.31 8.30 -6.47
CA LEU A 31 -3.97 7.03 -6.77
C LEU A 31 -5.31 6.94 -6.03
N GLY A 32 -5.39 7.44 -4.79
CA GLY A 32 -6.64 7.51 -4.03
C GLY A 32 -7.75 8.32 -4.71
N GLU A 33 -7.41 9.38 -5.46
CA GLU A 33 -8.38 10.17 -6.22
C GLU A 33 -8.92 9.37 -7.42
N ALA A 34 -8.06 8.61 -8.09
CA ALA A 34 -8.48 7.73 -9.18
C ALA A 34 -9.43 6.62 -8.68
N ILE A 35 -9.09 5.97 -7.57
CA ILE A 35 -9.91 4.93 -6.94
C ILE A 35 -11.28 5.48 -6.50
N ALA A 36 -11.34 6.73 -6.04
CA ALA A 36 -12.59 7.36 -5.63
C ALA A 36 -13.59 7.56 -6.78
N LEU A 37 -13.14 7.52 -8.05
CA LEU A 37 -14.01 7.58 -9.22
C LEU A 37 -14.69 6.23 -9.53
N GLY A 38 -14.16 5.13 -8.98
CA GLY A 38 -14.70 3.79 -9.15
C GLY A 38 -13.61 2.73 -9.38
N PRO A 39 -14.03 1.47 -9.64
CA PRO A 39 -13.10 0.38 -9.93
C PRO A 39 -12.23 0.69 -11.15
N MET A 40 -10.92 0.49 -11.01
CA MET A 40 -9.96 0.61 -12.10
C MET A 40 -9.98 -0.64 -13.00
N ASP A 41 -9.53 -0.49 -14.24
CA ASP A 41 -9.22 -1.65 -15.08
C ASP A 41 -8.13 -2.49 -14.42
N VAL A 42 -8.27 -3.82 -14.44
CA VAL A 42 -7.35 -4.74 -13.77
C VAL A 42 -5.93 -4.58 -14.32
N ARG A 43 -5.76 -4.44 -15.64
CA ARG A 43 -4.43 -4.28 -16.24
C ARG A 43 -3.79 -2.96 -15.85
N GLU A 44 -4.57 -1.88 -15.81
CA GLU A 44 -4.10 -0.58 -15.35
C GLU A 44 -3.64 -0.62 -13.88
N ALA A 45 -4.47 -1.18 -12.99
CA ALA A 45 -4.13 -1.33 -11.58
C ALA A 45 -2.88 -2.20 -11.38
N PHE A 46 -2.76 -3.30 -12.13
CA PHE A 46 -1.60 -4.18 -12.10
C PHE A 46 -0.33 -3.46 -12.59
N GLN A 47 -0.40 -2.67 -13.67
CA GLN A 47 0.75 -1.90 -14.17
C GLN A 47 1.26 -0.90 -13.13
N ILE A 48 0.34 -0.14 -12.52
CA ILE A 48 0.66 0.84 -11.47
C ILE A 48 1.31 0.15 -10.27
N VAL A 49 0.71 -0.94 -9.77
CA VAL A 49 1.24 -1.63 -8.59
C VAL A 49 2.54 -2.36 -8.89
N ARG A 50 2.70 -2.90 -10.10
CA ARG A 50 3.96 -3.52 -10.56
C ARG A 50 5.09 -2.50 -10.56
N ASP A 51 4.90 -1.34 -11.18
CA ASP A 51 5.91 -0.27 -11.23
C ASP A 51 6.27 0.24 -9.84
N ALA A 52 5.27 0.36 -8.94
CA ALA A 52 5.52 0.73 -7.54
C ALA A 52 6.28 -0.38 -6.78
N ALA A 53 5.93 -1.65 -6.98
CA ALA A 53 6.61 -2.79 -6.36
C ALA A 53 8.08 -2.89 -6.81
N THR A 54 8.37 -2.69 -8.12
CA THR A 54 9.75 -2.63 -8.61
C THR A 54 10.57 -1.55 -7.91
N ALA A 55 9.98 -0.38 -7.70
CA ALA A 55 10.62 0.73 -6.97
C ALA A 55 10.86 0.40 -5.49
N LEU A 56 9.87 -0.22 -4.84
CA LEU A 56 9.93 -0.61 -3.44
C LEU A 56 10.95 -1.72 -3.18
N GLU A 57 11.16 -2.62 -4.15
CA GLU A 57 12.24 -3.62 -4.06
C GLU A 57 13.60 -2.93 -3.92
N GLU A 58 13.88 -1.87 -4.68
CA GLU A 58 15.13 -1.13 -4.53
C GLU A 58 15.28 -0.53 -3.13
N CYS A 59 14.19 -0.01 -2.55
CA CYS A 59 14.16 0.44 -1.16
C CYS A 59 14.48 -0.69 -0.18
N HIS A 60 13.81 -1.85 -0.33
CA HIS A 60 13.99 -3.02 0.53
C HIS A 60 15.41 -3.56 0.47
N LEU A 61 16.03 -3.60 -0.72
CA LEU A 61 17.43 -4.01 -0.90
C LEU A 61 18.43 -3.08 -0.21
N ASN A 62 18.04 -1.82 0.06
CA ASN A 62 18.81 -0.85 0.82
C ASN A 62 18.39 -0.78 2.30
N GLY A 63 17.57 -1.72 2.78
CA GLY A 63 17.12 -1.79 4.17
C GLY A 63 16.06 -0.74 4.54
N ILE A 64 15.44 -0.09 3.56
CA ILE A 64 14.41 0.94 3.76
C ILE A 64 13.05 0.28 3.58
N VAL A 65 12.22 0.27 4.63
CA VAL A 65 10.82 -0.22 4.61
C VAL A 65 9.89 0.98 4.71
N HIS A 66 8.83 1.02 3.92
CA HIS A 66 7.92 2.16 3.83
C HIS A 66 6.97 2.28 5.02
N ARG A 67 6.36 1.19 5.51
CA ARG A 67 5.51 1.10 6.72
C ARG A 67 4.17 1.85 6.73
N ASP A 68 3.95 2.75 5.78
CA ASP A 68 2.67 3.46 5.58
C ASP A 68 2.24 3.47 4.09
N LEU A 69 2.31 2.33 3.39
CA LEU A 69 1.86 2.29 1.98
C LEU A 69 0.34 2.32 1.87
N LYS A 70 -0.18 3.26 1.09
CA LYS A 70 -1.61 3.44 0.82
C LYS A 70 -1.82 4.31 -0.43
N PRO A 71 -3.02 4.37 -1.01
CA PRO A 71 -3.28 5.13 -2.23
C PRO A 71 -2.95 6.63 -2.16
N SER A 72 -3.01 7.25 -0.96
CA SER A 72 -2.64 8.66 -0.79
C SER A 72 -1.13 8.92 -0.86
N ASN A 73 -0.33 7.86 -0.79
CA ASN A 73 1.14 7.93 -0.78
C ASN A 73 1.72 7.53 -2.16
N ILE A 74 0.85 7.47 -3.18
CA ILE A 74 1.24 7.15 -4.56
C ILE A 74 0.62 8.19 -5.48
N VAL A 75 1.46 8.92 -6.22
CA VAL A 75 1.02 9.85 -7.27
C VAL A 75 1.22 9.22 -8.63
N ILE A 76 0.18 9.22 -9.46
CA ILE A 76 0.29 8.90 -10.88
C ILE A 76 0.68 10.18 -11.61
N ASN A 77 1.93 10.25 -12.05
CA ASN A 77 2.42 11.46 -12.71
C ASN A 77 1.83 11.62 -14.13
N GLN A 78 2.07 12.76 -14.77
CA GLN A 78 1.55 13.06 -16.12
C GLN A 78 1.96 12.07 -17.23
N ARG A 79 2.96 11.23 -16.98
CA ARG A 79 3.39 10.16 -17.91
C ARG A 79 2.73 8.81 -17.60
N GLY A 80 1.83 8.75 -16.61
CA GLY A 80 1.21 7.51 -16.14
C GLY A 80 2.11 6.68 -15.22
N THR A 81 3.28 7.19 -14.82
CA THR A 81 4.19 6.45 -13.93
C THR A 81 3.80 6.70 -12.47
N PRO A 82 3.65 5.66 -11.64
CA PRO A 82 3.44 5.85 -10.20
C PRO A 82 4.72 6.32 -9.53
N VAL A 83 4.57 7.24 -8.58
CA VAL A 83 5.65 7.73 -7.73
C VAL A 83 5.22 7.55 -6.29
N VAL A 84 5.96 6.70 -5.57
CA VAL A 84 5.76 6.44 -4.14
C VAL A 84 6.38 7.59 -3.35
N MET A 85 5.62 8.09 -2.38
CA MET A 85 5.95 9.23 -1.53
C MET A 85 5.76 8.86 -0.06
N ASP A 86 6.24 9.70 0.85
CA ASP A 86 5.91 9.61 2.29
C ASP A 86 6.27 8.27 2.93
N PHE A 87 7.51 7.82 2.72
CA PHE A 87 8.11 6.74 3.52
C PHE A 87 7.92 7.07 5.00
N GLY A 88 7.42 6.10 5.77
CA GLY A 88 6.86 6.24 7.11
C GLY A 88 7.78 6.94 8.12
N LEU A 89 7.84 8.26 8.01
CA LEU A 89 8.44 9.20 8.96
C LEU A 89 7.58 9.34 10.22
N ALA A 90 6.35 8.81 10.19
CA ALA A 90 5.57 8.54 11.39
C ALA A 90 6.22 7.38 12.15
N SER A 91 7.12 7.74 13.06
CA SER A 91 7.60 6.91 14.16
C SER A 91 6.42 6.16 14.79
N MET A 92 6.67 4.92 15.24
CA MET A 92 5.71 4.09 15.96
C MET A 92 5.12 4.79 17.21
N GLU A 93 5.74 5.88 17.67
CA GLU A 93 5.22 6.75 18.72
C GLU A 93 3.94 7.49 18.31
N ASP A 94 3.75 7.82 17.03
CA ASP A 94 2.54 8.49 16.55
C ASP A 94 1.32 7.58 16.63
N ALA A 95 1.51 6.26 16.48
CA ALA A 95 0.43 5.27 16.61
C ALA A 95 -0.26 5.33 17.98
N THR A 96 0.48 5.70 19.03
CA THR A 96 -0.08 5.82 20.39
C THR A 96 -0.80 7.14 20.66
N ARG A 97 -0.67 8.15 19.80
CA ARG A 97 -1.34 9.46 19.92
C ARG A 97 -2.63 9.59 19.08
N LEU A 98 -3.01 8.55 18.35
CA LEU A 98 -4.15 8.56 17.41
C LEU A 98 -5.49 8.47 18.14
N THR A 99 -5.93 9.59 18.71
CA THR A 99 -7.32 9.77 19.15
C THR A 99 -8.02 10.74 18.21
N SER A 100 -9.10 10.27 17.59
CA SER A 100 -10.19 11.07 17.00
C SER A 100 -9.95 11.75 15.64
N ASN A 101 -9.72 11.00 14.54
CA ASN A 101 -9.87 11.55 13.17
C ASN A 101 -10.19 10.47 12.11
N ASP A 102 -10.99 10.82 11.09
CA ASP A 102 -11.31 9.97 9.92
C ASP A 102 -10.06 9.54 9.13
N GLN A 103 -8.98 10.32 9.17
CA GLN A 103 -7.68 9.96 8.58
C GLN A 103 -7.04 8.72 9.23
N VAL A 104 -7.32 8.48 10.51
CA VAL A 104 -6.82 7.30 11.24
C VAL A 104 -7.53 6.04 10.75
N LEU A 105 -8.85 6.12 10.56
CA LEU A 105 -9.66 5.03 10.00
C LEU A 105 -9.17 4.65 8.60
N GLY A 106 -8.90 5.65 7.76
CA GLY A 106 -8.38 5.43 6.41
C GLY A 106 -7.02 4.73 6.41
N THR A 107 -6.10 5.11 7.29
CA THR A 107 -4.77 4.48 7.35
C THR A 107 -4.82 3.06 7.90
N LEU A 108 -5.68 2.79 8.88
CA LEU A 108 -5.81 1.46 9.52
C LEU A 108 -6.11 0.34 8.51
N SER A 109 -6.91 0.63 7.48
CA SER A 109 -7.30 -0.35 6.45
C SER A 109 -6.12 -0.94 5.68
N TYR A 110 -4.96 -0.27 5.64
CA TYR A 110 -3.76 -0.72 4.91
C TYR A 110 -2.66 -1.25 5.84
N MET A 111 -2.85 -1.16 7.17
CA MET A 111 -1.87 -1.66 8.13
C MET A 111 -1.93 -3.19 8.18
N PRO A 112 -0.77 -3.87 8.09
CA PRO A 112 -0.72 -5.33 8.20
C PRO A 112 -1.00 -5.79 9.64
N PRO A 113 -1.49 -7.04 9.83
CA PRO A 113 -1.85 -7.55 11.15
C PRO A 113 -0.72 -7.47 12.20
N GLU A 114 0.53 -7.72 11.80
CA GLU A 114 1.69 -7.63 12.69
C GLU A 114 1.95 -6.19 13.19
N GLN A 115 1.67 -5.18 12.36
CA GLN A 115 1.78 -3.77 12.75
C GLN A 115 0.70 -3.37 13.75
N LEU A 116 -0.52 -3.85 13.54
CA LEU A 116 -1.65 -3.62 14.45
C LEU A 116 -1.45 -4.29 15.80
N SER A 117 -0.81 -5.47 15.82
CA SER A 117 -0.47 -6.20 17.04
C SER A 117 0.73 -5.61 17.79
N GLY A 118 1.38 -4.57 17.25
CA GLY A 118 2.58 -3.97 17.83
C GLY A 118 3.82 -4.86 17.77
N GLN A 119 3.83 -5.85 16.87
CA GLN A 119 4.97 -6.77 16.66
C GLN A 119 6.03 -6.08 15.80
N VAL A 120 6.73 -5.11 16.41
CA VAL A 120 7.71 -4.25 15.72
C VAL A 120 8.80 -5.07 15.03
N ASP A 121 9.22 -6.18 15.65
CA ASP A 121 10.27 -7.07 15.15
C ASP A 121 9.86 -7.83 13.88
N GLU A 122 8.57 -7.93 13.60
CA GLU A 122 8.02 -8.57 12.39
C GLU A 122 7.82 -7.58 11.24
N LEU A 123 7.96 -6.27 11.49
CA LEU A 123 7.83 -5.25 10.46
C LEU A 123 9.00 -5.28 9.48
N GLY A 124 8.70 -5.56 8.23
CA GLY A 124 9.71 -5.69 7.18
C GLY A 124 9.14 -5.54 5.76
N PRO A 125 9.91 -5.96 4.73
CA PRO A 125 9.47 -5.96 3.34
C PRO A 125 8.10 -6.59 3.11
N ARG A 126 7.78 -7.67 3.83
CA ARG A 126 6.49 -8.36 3.75
C ARG A 126 5.32 -7.54 4.28
N SER A 127 5.57 -6.59 5.20
CA SER A 127 4.56 -5.64 5.70
C SER A 127 4.16 -4.66 4.59
N ASP A 128 5.13 -4.14 3.85
CA ASP A 128 4.85 -3.29 2.67
C ASP A 128 4.10 -4.06 1.58
N ILE A 129 4.41 -5.35 1.37
CA ILE A 129 3.70 -6.22 0.40
C ILE A 129 2.20 -6.30 0.75
N TYR A 130 1.87 -6.44 2.04
CA TYR A 130 0.48 -6.43 2.48
C TYR A 130 -0.19 -5.09 2.15
N SER A 131 0.43 -3.98 2.54
CA SER A 131 -0.13 -2.64 2.34
C SER A 131 -0.35 -2.29 0.86
N ILE A 132 0.61 -2.61 -0.01
CA ILE A 132 0.45 -2.42 -1.45
C ILE A 132 -0.56 -3.43 -2.04
N GLY A 133 -0.65 -4.64 -1.49
CA GLY A 133 -1.68 -5.62 -1.85
C GLY A 133 -3.09 -5.13 -1.52
N VAL A 134 -3.29 -4.49 -0.37
CA VAL A 134 -4.56 -3.82 -0.02
C VAL A 134 -4.86 -2.68 -0.97
N THR A 135 -3.85 -1.90 -1.35
CA THR A 135 -3.96 -0.82 -2.34
C THR A 135 -4.41 -1.37 -3.70
N LEU A 136 -3.80 -2.46 -4.18
CA LEU A 136 -4.21 -3.16 -5.41
C LEU A 136 -5.65 -3.66 -5.33
N TYR A 137 -6.00 -4.34 -4.23
CA TYR A 137 -7.34 -4.84 -3.98
C TYR A 137 -8.38 -3.72 -4.09
N GLN A 138 -8.13 -2.60 -3.42
CA GLN A 138 -9.03 -1.47 -3.43
C GLN A 138 -9.10 -0.81 -4.81
N ALA A 139 -7.99 -0.69 -5.53
CA ALA A 139 -7.99 -0.14 -6.87
C ALA A 139 -8.93 -0.92 -7.80
N ILE A 140 -8.92 -2.24 -7.69
CA ILE A 140 -9.72 -3.14 -8.52
C ILE A 140 -11.19 -3.19 -8.10
N THR A 141 -11.49 -2.99 -6.82
CA THR A 141 -12.83 -3.24 -6.27
C THR A 141 -13.54 -1.96 -5.81
N ALA A 142 -12.85 -0.82 -5.84
CA ALA A 142 -13.21 0.46 -5.22
C ALA A 142 -13.50 0.39 -3.71
N ARG A 143 -13.14 -0.72 -3.04
CA ARG A 143 -13.34 -0.89 -1.59
C ARG A 143 -12.19 -1.66 -0.96
N PRO A 144 -11.72 -1.30 0.25
CA PRO A 144 -10.73 -2.10 0.94
C PRO A 144 -11.30 -3.49 1.27
N PRO A 145 -10.45 -4.52 1.51
CA PRO A 145 -10.89 -5.87 1.84
C PRO A 145 -11.66 -5.93 3.17
N PHE A 146 -11.30 -5.05 4.11
CA PHE A 146 -11.94 -4.93 5.43
C PHE A 146 -12.50 -3.51 5.61
N PRO A 147 -13.66 -3.19 5.01
CA PRO A 147 -14.31 -1.90 5.26
C PRO A 147 -14.84 -1.86 6.69
N GLY A 148 -15.04 -0.68 7.26
CA GLY A 148 -15.66 -0.53 8.58
C GLY A 148 -15.88 0.94 8.92
N LYS A 149 -16.72 1.20 9.93
CA LYS A 149 -17.02 2.58 10.38
C LYS A 149 -16.30 2.94 11.68
N HIS A 150 -15.77 1.94 12.38
CA HIS A 150 -15.13 2.10 13.68
C HIS A 150 -13.76 1.41 13.69
N LEU A 151 -12.80 2.01 14.39
CA LEU A 151 -11.41 1.53 14.45
C LEU A 151 -11.35 0.08 14.95
N MET A 152 -12.05 -0.23 16.05
CA MET A 152 -12.05 -1.58 16.61
C MET A 152 -12.71 -2.61 15.69
N GLU A 153 -13.75 -2.22 14.93
CA GLU A 153 -14.36 -3.10 13.93
C GLU A 153 -13.35 -3.46 12.84
N ILE A 154 -12.66 -2.46 12.26
CA ILE A 154 -11.65 -2.69 11.22
C ILE A 154 -10.48 -3.51 11.77
N TYR A 155 -10.01 -3.19 12.97
CA TYR A 155 -8.96 -3.95 13.66
C TYR A 155 -9.34 -5.43 13.82
N ASP A 156 -10.54 -5.70 14.36
CA ASP A 156 -11.02 -7.08 14.59
C ASP A 156 -11.12 -7.84 13.26
N ARG A 157 -11.57 -7.20 12.18
CA ARG A 157 -11.63 -7.81 10.83
C ARG A 157 -10.25 -8.16 10.29
N ILE A 158 -9.32 -7.20 10.34
CA ILE A 158 -7.94 -7.41 9.88
C ILE A 158 -7.27 -8.54 10.66
N GLN A 159 -7.58 -8.71 11.95
CA GLN A 159 -7.04 -9.78 12.77
C GLN A 159 -7.73 -11.13 12.54
N SER A 160 -9.07 -11.17 12.42
CA SER A 160 -9.83 -12.43 12.50
C SER A 160 -10.50 -12.92 11.20
N GLU A 161 -10.83 -12.04 10.25
CA GLU A 161 -11.59 -12.40 9.04
C GLU A 161 -10.70 -12.66 7.82
N LEU A 162 -11.03 -13.64 6.98
CA LEU A 162 -10.36 -13.80 5.69
C LEU A 162 -10.83 -12.72 4.71
N PRO A 163 -9.92 -12.13 3.90
CA PRO A 163 -10.32 -11.14 2.91
C PRO A 163 -11.18 -11.81 1.83
N PRO A 164 -12.30 -11.18 1.40
CA PRO A 164 -13.11 -11.73 0.32
C PRO A 164 -12.32 -11.68 -1.00
N PRO A 165 -12.47 -12.64 -1.93
CA PRO A 165 -11.83 -12.55 -3.24
C PRO A 165 -12.37 -11.34 -4.02
N PRO A 166 -11.53 -10.57 -4.75
CA PRO A 166 -11.97 -9.50 -5.64
C PRO A 166 -13.15 -9.88 -6.57
N SER A 167 -13.16 -11.10 -7.11
CA SER A 167 -14.23 -11.62 -7.96
C SER A 167 -15.60 -11.70 -7.29
N SER A 168 -15.65 -11.82 -5.96
CA SER A 168 -16.93 -11.74 -5.21
C SER A 168 -17.55 -10.33 -5.19
N ILE A 169 -16.74 -9.32 -5.54
CA ILE A 169 -17.11 -7.91 -5.59
C ILE A 169 -17.37 -7.47 -7.03
N VAL A 170 -16.45 -7.86 -7.92
CA VAL A 170 -16.46 -7.54 -9.33
C VAL A 170 -16.44 -8.87 -10.10
N PRO A 171 -17.62 -9.44 -10.43
CA PRO A 171 -17.72 -10.81 -10.97
C PRO A 171 -17.05 -11.07 -12.32
N SER A 172 -16.58 -10.02 -13.01
CA SER A 172 -15.86 -10.14 -14.27
C SER A 172 -14.35 -10.41 -14.11
N ILE A 173 -13.86 -10.47 -12.88
CA ILE A 173 -12.44 -10.68 -12.58
C ILE A 173 -12.06 -12.17 -12.69
N ASP A 174 -10.86 -12.42 -13.21
CA ASP A 174 -10.24 -13.75 -13.33
C ASP A 174 -9.82 -14.32 -11.96
N GLU A 175 -9.90 -15.63 -11.77
CA GLU A 175 -9.46 -16.32 -10.56
C GLU A 175 -7.98 -16.09 -10.22
N GLU A 176 -7.15 -15.82 -11.22
CA GLU A 176 -5.74 -15.50 -10.98
C GLU A 176 -5.55 -14.14 -10.30
N VAL A 177 -6.39 -13.16 -10.61
CA VAL A 177 -6.36 -11.85 -9.94
C VAL A 177 -6.71 -12.01 -8.46
N ASP A 178 -7.67 -12.90 -8.15
CA ASP A 178 -7.96 -13.26 -6.77
C ASP A 178 -6.74 -13.87 -6.09
N ALA A 179 -6.11 -14.85 -6.72
CA ALA A 179 -4.94 -15.52 -6.16
C ALA A 179 -3.79 -14.54 -5.86
N ILE A 180 -3.51 -13.61 -6.77
CA ILE A 180 -2.45 -12.60 -6.59
C ILE A 180 -2.80 -11.65 -5.45
N CYS A 181 -4.02 -11.10 -5.44
CA CYS A 181 -4.46 -10.17 -4.40
C CYS A 181 -4.44 -10.85 -3.03
N LEU A 182 -5.06 -12.03 -2.91
CA LEU A 182 -5.19 -12.77 -1.64
C LEU A 182 -3.84 -13.23 -1.09
N LYS A 183 -2.89 -13.63 -1.95
CA LYS A 183 -1.53 -13.96 -1.51
C LYS A 183 -0.81 -12.72 -0.97
N ALA A 184 -0.93 -11.57 -1.62
CA ALA A 184 -0.28 -10.34 -1.14
C ALA A 184 -0.81 -9.90 0.24
N ILE A 185 -2.12 -10.03 0.48
CA ILE A 185 -2.79 -9.62 1.74
C ILE A 185 -2.98 -10.75 2.74
N ALA A 186 -2.24 -11.85 2.62
CA ALA A 186 -2.29 -12.94 3.58
C ALA A 186 -1.95 -12.43 4.99
N LYS A 187 -2.65 -12.92 6.02
CA LYS A 187 -2.46 -12.42 7.39
C LYS A 187 -1.06 -12.74 7.93
N VAL A 188 -0.60 -13.97 7.74
CA VAL A 188 0.73 -14.42 8.15
C VAL A 188 1.76 -13.91 7.15
N PRO A 189 2.81 -13.18 7.57
CA PRO A 189 3.81 -12.63 6.66
C PRO A 189 4.44 -13.68 5.74
N GLU A 190 4.73 -14.87 6.22
CA GLU A 190 5.37 -15.97 5.48
C GLU A 190 4.53 -16.49 4.31
N ASP A 191 3.19 -16.37 4.41
CA ASP A 191 2.25 -16.79 3.36
C ASP A 191 2.19 -15.78 2.20
N ARG A 192 2.76 -14.58 2.38
CA ARG A 192 2.87 -13.55 1.35
C ARG A 192 4.03 -13.85 0.38
N TYR A 193 4.12 -13.05 -0.67
CA TYR A 193 5.31 -13.01 -1.54
C TYR A 193 6.58 -12.75 -0.73
N ARG A 194 7.69 -13.37 -1.13
CA ARG A 194 8.97 -13.28 -0.41
C ARG A 194 9.63 -11.91 -0.51
N SER A 195 9.40 -11.21 -1.61
CA SER A 195 9.93 -9.88 -1.89
C SER A 195 8.99 -9.11 -2.83
N MET A 196 9.23 -7.81 -2.99
CA MET A 196 8.50 -6.99 -3.96
C MET A 196 8.83 -7.43 -5.38
N ALA A 197 10.04 -7.93 -5.65
CA ALA A 197 10.39 -8.55 -6.92
C ALA A 197 9.50 -9.75 -7.26
N GLU A 198 9.29 -10.70 -6.32
CA GLU A 198 8.41 -11.86 -6.57
C GLU A 198 6.95 -11.42 -6.79
N PHE A 199 6.51 -10.38 -6.07
CA PHE A 199 5.18 -9.82 -6.28
C PHE A 199 5.04 -9.17 -7.66
N ALA A 200 6.03 -8.37 -8.09
CA ALA A 200 6.06 -7.76 -9.42
C ALA A 200 6.09 -8.80 -10.54
N GLU A 201 6.85 -9.89 -10.38
CA GLU A 201 6.89 -11.01 -11.34
C GLU A 201 5.51 -11.67 -11.51
N ALA A 202 4.75 -11.83 -10.42
CA ALA A 202 3.40 -12.37 -10.49
C ALA A 202 2.45 -11.44 -11.28
N LEU A 203 2.58 -10.13 -11.10
CA LEU A 203 1.81 -9.14 -11.87
C LEU A 203 2.20 -9.15 -13.35
N ASP A 204 3.49 -9.22 -13.66
CA ASP A 204 3.99 -9.32 -15.05
C ASP A 204 3.53 -10.62 -15.74
N GLY A 205 3.45 -11.73 -14.99
CA GLY A 205 2.92 -13.00 -15.48
C GLY A 205 1.46 -12.93 -15.93
N PHE A 206 0.65 -12.09 -15.27
CA PHE A 206 -0.72 -11.79 -15.71
C PHE A 206 -0.74 -10.81 -16.90
N LEU A 207 0.06 -9.74 -16.82
CA LEU A 207 0.08 -8.65 -17.82
C LEU A 207 0.59 -9.10 -19.21
N SER A 208 1.41 -10.15 -19.27
CA SER A 208 2.00 -10.67 -20.51
C SER A 208 1.07 -11.57 -21.34
N ARG A 209 -0.15 -11.82 -20.87
CA ARG A 209 -1.15 -12.64 -21.57
C ARG A 209 -1.93 -11.90 -22.65
#